data_AF-T1CBL8-F1
#
_entry.id   AF-T1CBL8-F1
#
_cell.length_a   1.000
_cell.length_b   1.000
_cell.length_c   1.000
_cell.angle_alpha   90.00
_cell.angle_beta   90.00
_cell.angle_gamma   90.00
#
_symmetry.space_group_name_H-M   'P 1'
#
loop_
_entity.id
_entity.type
_entity.pdbx_description
1 polymer ?
#
loop_
_entity_poly.entity_id
_entity_poly.type
_entity_poly.pdbx_seq_one_letter_code
_entity_poly.pdbx_strand_id
1 'polypeptide(L)'
;MSPRREGADIVIHSLTKFINGMSDGVAGVICADQAFIDELSDASAGTCMLLGPTLDSARAASIYKNLNTLPVRLVQHGGNALLWAERLAAVGLPVCYPGLPGYPDRATFDRQADLRMGYGG
;
A
#
# COMPACT_ATOMS: atom_id res chain seq x y z
N MET A 1 -4.54 -1.33 -7.99
CA MET A 1 -4.93 0.09 -8.12
C MET A 1 -3.70 0.96 -8.24
N SER A 2 -3.77 2.05 -9.01
CA SER A 2 -2.75 3.11 -8.99
C SER A 2 -3.48 4.43 -8.79
N PRO A 3 -3.52 5.00 -7.57
CA PRO A 3 -4.26 6.23 -7.30
C PRO A 3 -3.86 7.39 -8.22
N ARG A 4 -2.60 7.44 -8.65
CA ARG A 4 -2.11 8.41 -9.63
C ARG A 4 -2.83 8.37 -10.97
N ARG A 5 -3.26 7.18 -11.42
CA ARG A 5 -4.05 6.98 -12.65
C ARG A 5 -5.52 7.40 -12.47
N GLU A 6 -6.00 7.43 -11.23
CA GLU A 6 -7.34 7.91 -10.86
C GLU A 6 -7.37 9.42 -10.57
N GLY A 7 -6.25 10.12 -10.77
CA GLY A 7 -6.17 11.59 -10.63
C GLY A 7 -5.60 12.10 -9.30
N ALA A 8 -5.08 11.24 -8.43
CA ALA A 8 -4.40 11.72 -7.22
C ALA A 8 -3.06 12.41 -7.56
N ASP A 9 -2.85 13.62 -7.04
CA ASP A 9 -1.60 14.37 -7.22
C ASP A 9 -0.46 13.81 -6.35
N ILE A 10 -0.79 13.42 -5.11
CA ILE A 10 0.15 12.92 -4.11
C ILE A 10 -0.35 11.56 -3.60
N VAL A 11 0.53 10.56 -3.60
CA VAL A 11 0.27 9.24 -3.04
C VAL A 11 1.28 8.94 -1.96
N ILE A 12 0.81 8.58 -0.77
CA ILE A 12 1.67 8.28 0.38
C ILE A 12 1.50 6.80 0.73
N HIS A 13 2.61 6.10 0.93
CA HIS A 13 2.59 4.72 1.39
C HIS A 13 3.38 4.55 2.68
N SER A 14 2.83 3.77 3.61
CA SER A 14 3.60 3.18 4.70
C SER A 14 4.36 1.98 4.15
N LEU A 15 5.68 2.14 4.02
CA LEU A 15 6.56 1.07 3.60
C LEU A 15 6.65 -0.04 4.67
N THR A 16 6.39 0.28 5.94
CA THR A 16 6.31 -0.66 7.07
C THR A 16 5.36 -1.84 6.82
N LYS A 17 4.33 -1.66 5.99
CA LYS A 17 3.28 -2.67 5.74
C LYS A 17 3.68 -3.60 4.59
N PHE A 18 2.76 -3.87 3.68
CA PHE A 18 2.95 -4.84 2.60
C PHE A 18 4.18 -4.58 1.75
N ILE A 19 4.55 -3.32 1.50
CA ILE A 19 5.67 -2.99 0.62
C ILE A 19 6.98 -3.59 1.14
N ASN A 20 7.34 -3.35 2.40
CA ASN A 20 8.45 -4.05 3.06
C ASN A 20 8.11 -5.52 3.31
N GLY A 21 6.97 -5.81 3.93
CA GLY A 21 6.45 -7.17 4.13
C GLY A 21 7.21 -8.05 5.12
N MET A 22 8.23 -7.52 5.80
CA MET A 22 9.08 -8.29 6.73
C MET A 22 8.90 -7.92 8.20
N SER A 23 8.07 -6.92 8.52
CA SER A 23 7.79 -6.44 9.89
C SER A 23 9.05 -6.06 10.70
N ASP A 24 10.15 -5.77 10.03
CA ASP A 24 11.47 -5.57 10.63
C ASP A 24 11.87 -4.09 10.75
N GLY A 25 10.98 -3.16 10.37
CA GLY A 25 11.13 -1.74 10.68
C GLY A 25 10.21 -0.81 9.92
N VAL A 26 10.46 0.49 10.09
CA VAL A 26 9.52 1.56 9.81
C VAL A 26 10.05 2.45 8.70
N ALA A 27 9.21 2.74 7.71
CA ALA A 27 9.51 3.70 6.65
C ALA A 27 8.23 4.20 5.97
N GLY A 28 8.33 5.36 5.32
CA GLY A 28 7.28 5.96 4.50
C GLY A 28 7.85 6.42 3.16
N VAL A 29 6.98 6.59 2.17
CA VAL A 29 7.32 7.20 0.88
C VAL A 29 6.21 8.14 0.44
N ILE A 30 6.60 9.25 -0.18
CA ILE A 30 5.74 10.20 -0.86
C ILE A 30 6.02 10.06 -2.36
N CYS A 31 4.98 9.84 -3.14
CA CYS A 31 5.02 9.76 -4.59
C CYS A 31 4.18 10.92 -5.15
N ALA A 32 4.85 11.89 -5.78
CA ALA A 32 4.24 13.07 -6.40
C ALA A 32 5.02 13.45 -7.67
N ASP A 33 4.69 14.58 -8.29
CA ASP A 33 5.50 15.12 -9.37
C ASP A 33 6.84 15.69 -8.86
N GLN A 34 7.76 15.96 -9.79
CA GLN A 34 9.09 16.43 -9.44
C GLN A 34 9.06 17.79 -8.74
N ALA A 35 8.19 18.71 -9.19
CA ALA A 35 8.11 20.05 -8.63
C ALA A 35 7.75 20.02 -7.14
N PHE A 36 6.78 19.18 -6.75
CA PHE A 36 6.39 19.00 -5.36
C PHE A 36 7.49 18.33 -4.52
N ILE A 37 8.18 17.33 -5.07
CA ILE A 37 9.30 16.67 -4.37
C ILE A 37 10.48 17.62 -4.18
N ASP A 38 10.76 18.49 -5.15
CA ASP A 38 11.81 19.51 -5.07
C ASP A 38 11.47 20.54 -3.99
N GLU A 39 10.22 21.00 -3.92
CA GLU A 39 9.76 21.92 -2.87
C GLU A 39 9.93 21.31 -1.47
N LEU A 40 9.55 20.04 -1.30
CA LEU A 40 9.75 19.33 -0.02
C LEU A 40 11.23 19.20 0.36
N SER A 41 12.11 19.09 -0.64
CA SER A 41 13.55 18.84 -0.47
C SER A 41 14.39 20.11 -0.54
N ASP A 42 13.78 21.28 -0.63
CA ASP A 42 14.49 22.55 -0.65
C ASP A 42 15.33 22.74 0.63
N ALA A 43 16.58 23.14 0.48
CA ALA A 43 17.53 23.23 1.59
C ALA A 43 17.22 24.35 2.59
N SER A 44 16.43 25.36 2.19
CA SER A 44 16.17 26.56 2.98
C SER A 44 14.78 26.56 3.63
N ALA A 45 13.79 26.02 2.93
CA ALA A 45 12.37 26.07 3.30
C ALA A 45 11.68 24.70 3.23
N GLY A 46 12.31 23.68 2.63
CA GLY A 46 11.71 22.38 2.41
C GLY A 46 11.53 21.59 3.71
N THR A 47 10.31 21.12 3.95
CA THR A 47 9.94 20.39 5.18
C THR A 47 10.84 19.17 5.43
N CYS A 48 11.23 18.43 4.39
CA CYS A 48 12.11 17.26 4.55
C CYS A 48 13.52 17.67 4.98
N MET A 49 14.04 18.79 4.50
CA MET A 49 15.37 19.26 4.93
C MET A 49 15.34 19.88 6.32
N LEU A 50 14.25 20.56 6.68
CA LEU A 50 14.09 21.19 8.00
C LEU A 50 13.83 20.19 9.12
N LEU A 51 13.01 19.17 8.87
CA LEU A 51 12.63 18.17 9.88
C LEU A 51 13.51 16.91 9.85
N GLY A 52 14.26 16.70 8.76
CA GLY A 52 15.17 15.56 8.58
C GLY A 52 14.53 14.17 8.67
N PRO A 53 13.36 13.88 8.07
CA PRO A 53 12.75 12.55 8.09
C PRO A 53 13.43 11.58 7.10
N THR A 54 14.76 11.64 6.99
CA THR A 54 15.54 10.89 6.01
C THR A 54 15.64 9.42 6.41
N LEU A 55 15.39 8.53 5.46
CA LEU A 55 15.51 7.09 5.64
C LEU A 55 16.98 6.64 5.59
N ASP A 56 17.40 5.76 6.49
CA ASP A 56 18.74 5.19 6.45
C ASP A 56 18.94 4.27 5.23
N SER A 57 20.16 4.26 4.69
CA SER A 57 20.46 3.55 3.43
C SER A 57 20.34 2.03 3.56
N ALA A 58 20.68 1.47 4.72
CA ALA A 58 20.56 0.03 4.96
C ALA A 58 19.09 -0.41 4.94
N ARG A 59 18.20 0.38 5.56
CA ARG A 59 16.76 0.19 5.51
C ARG A 59 16.20 0.33 4.11
N ALA A 60 16.61 1.37 3.38
CA ALA A 60 16.20 1.57 2.00
C ALA A 60 16.57 0.37 1.11
N ALA A 61 17.81 -0.15 1.25
CA ALA A 61 18.27 -1.32 0.50
C ALA A 61 17.50 -2.61 0.86
N SER A 62 17.19 -2.82 2.15
CA SER A 62 16.39 -3.96 2.60
C SER A 62 14.97 -3.92 2.00
N ILE A 63 14.30 -2.77 2.08
CA ILE A 63 12.96 -2.59 1.52
C ILE A 63 12.99 -2.81 -0.01
N TYR A 64 13.97 -2.24 -0.70
CA TYR A 64 14.14 -2.42 -2.15
C TYR A 64 14.27 -3.90 -2.54
N LYS A 65 15.07 -4.68 -1.79
CA LYS A 65 15.19 -6.13 -1.99
C LYS A 65 13.82 -6.82 -1.86
N ASN A 66 13.02 -6.45 -0.86
CA ASN A 66 11.74 -7.07 -0.57
C ASN A 66 10.63 -6.75 -1.60
N LEU A 67 10.82 -5.72 -2.43
CA LEU A 67 9.90 -5.42 -3.54
C LEU A 67 9.80 -6.56 -4.56
N ASN A 68 10.89 -7.31 -4.77
CA ASN A 68 10.91 -8.41 -5.74
C ASN A 68 9.88 -9.51 -5.43
N THR A 69 9.53 -9.69 -4.16
CA THR A 69 8.53 -10.68 -3.72
C THR A 69 7.15 -10.06 -3.46
N LEU A 70 7.00 -8.74 -3.60
CA LEU A 70 5.75 -8.04 -3.34
C LEU A 70 4.57 -8.61 -4.15
N PRO A 71 4.68 -8.85 -5.47
CA PRO A 71 3.55 -9.35 -6.25
C PRO A 71 3.04 -10.70 -5.74
N VAL A 72 3.94 -11.68 -5.53
CA VAL A 72 3.56 -13.02 -5.06
C VAL A 72 3.01 -12.99 -3.64
N ARG A 73 3.54 -12.12 -2.77
CA ARG A 73 3.01 -11.92 -1.41
C ARG A 73 1.59 -11.36 -1.45
N LEU A 74 1.33 -10.34 -2.26
CA LEU A 74 -0.02 -9.74 -2.35
C LEU A 74 -1.06 -10.72 -2.87
N VAL A 75 -0.73 -11.53 -3.88
CA VAL A 75 -1.63 -12.59 -4.38
C VAL A 75 -1.97 -13.58 -3.26
N GLN A 76 -0.97 -14.07 -2.53
CA GLN A 76 -1.19 -15.02 -1.44
C GLN A 76 -1.99 -14.40 -0.29
N HIS A 77 -1.68 -13.17 0.08
CA HIS A 77 -2.42 -12.42 1.11
C HIS A 77 -3.89 -12.26 0.72
N GLY A 78 -4.16 -11.79 -0.50
CA GLY A 78 -5.53 -11.62 -1.01
C GLY A 78 -6.31 -12.93 -1.06
N GLY A 79 -5.69 -14.02 -1.53
CA GLY A 79 -6.32 -15.34 -1.56
C GLY A 79 -6.66 -15.88 -0.17
N ASN A 80 -5.73 -15.74 0.78
CA ASN A 80 -5.95 -16.17 2.16
C ASN A 80 -7.05 -15.35 2.85
N ALA A 81 -7.04 -14.04 2.67
CA ALA A 81 -8.03 -13.14 3.26
C ALA A 81 -9.44 -13.41 2.74
N LEU A 82 -9.61 -13.59 1.41
CA LEU A 82 -10.90 -13.96 0.83
C LEU A 82 -11.41 -15.30 1.37
N LEU A 83 -10.55 -16.32 1.42
CA LEU A 83 -10.92 -17.64 1.95
C LEU A 83 -11.47 -17.54 3.39
N TRP A 84 -10.80 -16.78 4.25
CA TRP A 84 -11.24 -16.61 5.62
C TRP A 84 -12.49 -15.72 5.71
N ALA A 85 -12.57 -14.67 4.91
CA ALA A 85 -13.74 -13.80 4.87
C ALA A 85 -15.01 -14.60 4.50
N GLU A 86 -14.93 -15.48 3.50
CA GLU A 86 -16.05 -16.34 3.10
C GLU A 86 -16.42 -17.35 4.19
N ARG A 87 -15.43 -17.99 4.82
CA ARG A 87 -15.68 -18.95 5.91
C ARG A 87 -16.33 -18.30 7.12
N LEU A 88 -15.85 -17.12 7.52
CA LEU A 88 -16.40 -16.38 8.64
C LEU A 88 -17.83 -15.89 8.33
N ALA A 89 -18.08 -15.41 7.11
CA ALA A 89 -19.42 -15.04 6.68
C ALA A 89 -20.39 -16.25 6.66
N ALA A 90 -19.92 -17.42 6.21
CA ALA A 90 -20.72 -18.64 6.14
C ALA A 90 -21.18 -19.16 7.51
N VAL A 91 -20.42 -18.90 8.58
CA VAL A 91 -20.82 -19.23 9.96
C VAL A 91 -21.64 -18.11 10.63
N GLY A 92 -22.03 -17.09 9.87
CA GLY A 92 -22.89 -15.99 10.35
C GLY A 92 -22.15 -14.90 11.13
N LEU A 93 -20.81 -14.87 11.10
CA LEU A 93 -20.06 -13.79 11.72
C LEU A 93 -20.10 -12.52 10.86
N PRO A 94 -20.12 -11.33 11.47
CA PRO A 94 -20.01 -10.08 10.72
C PRO A 94 -18.62 -9.96 10.11
N VAL A 95 -18.54 -9.77 8.80
CA VAL A 95 -17.27 -9.61 8.07
C VAL A 95 -17.33 -8.36 7.19
N CYS A 96 -16.30 -7.52 7.30
CA CYS A 96 -16.10 -6.35 6.45
C CYS A 96 -14.90 -6.62 5.53
N TYR A 97 -15.16 -7.12 4.32
CA TYR A 97 -14.11 -7.42 3.35
C TYR A 97 -14.56 -7.08 1.92
N PRO A 98 -13.78 -6.31 1.14
CA PRO A 98 -14.20 -5.84 -0.18
C PRO A 98 -14.50 -6.96 -1.18
N GLY A 99 -13.87 -8.13 -1.02
CA GLY A 99 -14.09 -9.28 -1.90
C GLY A 99 -15.40 -10.03 -1.67
N LEU A 100 -16.13 -9.76 -0.59
CA LEU A 100 -17.38 -10.48 -0.28
C LEU A 100 -18.57 -9.98 -1.12
N PRO A 101 -19.51 -10.86 -1.50
CA PRO A 101 -20.80 -10.45 -2.03
C PRO A 101 -21.54 -9.55 -1.03
N GLY A 102 -22.03 -8.40 -1.47
CA GLY A 102 -22.76 -7.46 -0.61
C GLY A 102 -21.91 -6.39 0.08
N TYR A 103 -20.58 -6.38 -0.10
CA TYR A 103 -19.77 -5.24 0.34
C TYR A 103 -20.19 -3.96 -0.44
N PRO A 104 -20.57 -2.86 0.24
CA PRO A 104 -21.21 -1.71 -0.41
C PRO A 104 -20.45 -1.14 -1.62
N ASP A 105 -19.12 -1.02 -1.51
CA ASP A 105 -18.28 -0.39 -2.53
C ASP A 105 -17.51 -1.40 -3.40
N ARG A 106 -17.96 -2.65 -3.45
CA ARG A 106 -17.26 -3.70 -4.20
C ARG A 106 -17.09 -3.36 -5.67
N ALA A 107 -18.15 -2.86 -6.31
CA ALA A 107 -18.09 -2.46 -7.72
C ALA A 107 -17.09 -1.33 -7.99
N THR A 108 -16.92 -0.41 -7.04
CA THR A 108 -15.90 0.64 -7.12
C THR A 108 -14.50 0.05 -6.96
N PHE A 109 -14.33 -0.86 -5.99
CA PHE A 109 -13.06 -1.56 -5.79
C PHE A 109 -12.66 -2.36 -7.04
N ASP A 110 -13.58 -3.11 -7.63
CA ASP A 110 -13.35 -3.92 -8.83
C ASP A 110 -12.89 -3.08 -10.03
N ARG A 111 -13.43 -1.86 -10.16
CA ARG A 111 -13.04 -0.93 -11.22
C ARG A 111 -11.62 -0.39 -11.05
N GLN A 112 -11.19 -0.15 -9.81
CA GLN A 112 -9.95 0.56 -9.50
C GLN A 112 -8.78 -0.37 -9.15
N ALA A 113 -9.06 -1.56 -8.62
CA ALA A 113 -8.07 -2.50 -8.13
C ALA A 113 -7.50 -3.39 -9.24
N ASP A 114 -6.32 -3.96 -8.98
CA ASP A 114 -5.79 -5.03 -9.82
C ASP A 114 -6.22 -6.35 -9.20
N LEU A 115 -7.34 -6.90 -9.68
CA LEU A 115 -7.95 -8.10 -9.09
C LEU A 115 -7.05 -9.34 -9.18
N ARG A 116 -5.99 -9.32 -10.00
CA ARG A 116 -4.96 -10.38 -9.99
C ARG A 116 -4.27 -10.48 -8.63
N MET A 117 -4.20 -9.38 -7.87
CA MET A 117 -3.63 -9.32 -6.52
C MET A 117 -4.68 -9.50 -5.40
N GLY A 118 -5.95 -9.73 -5.75
CA GLY A 118 -7.06 -9.86 -4.80
C GLY A 118 -7.53 -8.52 -4.20
N TYR A 119 -8.23 -8.60 -3.06
CA TYR A 119 -8.91 -7.48 -2.41
C TYR A 119 -8.17 -6.95 -1.16
N GLY A 120 -6.89 -7.29 -1.03
CA GLY A 120 -6.08 -7.02 0.17
C GLY A 120 -6.01 -8.22 1.11
N GLY A 121 -4.95 -8.23 1.92
CA GLY A 121 -4.66 -9.27 2.92
C GLY A 121 -5.26 -9.02 4.28
#